data_AF-A0A395R3A0-F1
#
_entry.id   AF-A0A395R3A0-F1
#
_cell.length_a   1.000
_cell.length_b   1.000
_cell.length_c   1.000
_cell.angle_alpha   90.00
_cell.angle_beta   90.00
_cell.angle_gamma   90.00
#
_symmetry.space_group_name_H-M   'P 1'
#
loop_
_entity.id
_entity.type
_entity.pdbx_description
1 polymer ?
#
loop_
_entity_poly.entity_id
_entity_poly.type
_entity_poly.pdbx_seq_one_letter_code
_entity_poly.pdbx_strand_id
1 'polypeptide(L)'
;MDIRKFEPMSTRPCKYCLALQDDSVFADFDENPNGCLYLVRISFDGYGCCEPQAEIKEMDVVSSEKLKAYIENNSFQSPEISDLLSKYFRENKSALWEEALVEHELI
;
A
#
# COMPACT_ATOMS: atom_id res chain seq x y z
N MET A 1 -6.14 -5.08 9.32
CA MET A 1 -5.93 -3.64 9.13
C MET A 1 -7.27 -2.99 8.91
N ASP A 2 -7.47 -1.77 9.41
CA ASP A 2 -8.50 -0.90 8.85
C ASP A 2 -7.97 -0.30 7.53
N ILE A 3 -8.81 -0.28 6.49
CA ILE A 3 -8.40 0.09 5.13
C ILE A 3 -9.51 0.90 4.49
N ARG A 4 -9.16 2.05 3.93
CA ARG A 4 -10.05 2.86 3.12
C ARG A 4 -9.34 3.45 1.91
N LYS A 5 -10.10 3.67 0.84
CA LYS A 5 -9.64 4.46 -0.29
C LYS A 5 -9.55 5.94 0.12
N PHE A 6 -8.47 6.59 -0.26
CA PHE A 6 -8.32 8.04 -0.20
C PHE A 6 -8.24 8.61 -1.62
N GLU A 7 -8.70 9.83 -1.83
CA GLU A 7 -8.62 10.46 -3.14
C GLU A 7 -7.20 10.98 -3.41
N PRO A 8 -6.56 10.60 -4.54
CA PRO A 8 -5.23 11.09 -4.87
C PRO A 8 -5.17 12.62 -4.91
N MET A 9 -4.07 13.18 -4.39
CA MET A 9 -3.83 14.63 -4.37
C MET A 9 -2.94 15.04 -5.54
N SER A 10 -3.17 16.21 -6.13
CA SER A 10 -2.36 16.71 -7.26
C SER A 10 -0.88 16.92 -6.92
N THR A 11 -0.56 17.21 -5.66
CA THR A 11 0.82 17.36 -5.15
C THR A 11 1.49 16.02 -4.81
N ARG A 12 0.71 14.93 -4.75
CA ARG A 12 1.11 13.58 -4.33
C ARG A 12 0.50 12.59 -5.35
N PRO A 13 0.99 12.63 -6.61
CA PRO A 13 0.42 11.83 -7.69
C PRO A 13 0.64 10.35 -7.43
N CYS A 14 -0.43 9.57 -7.60
CA CYS A 14 -0.46 8.11 -7.56
C CYS A 14 -1.74 7.66 -8.28
N LYS A 15 -1.81 6.37 -8.63
CA LYS A 15 -3.03 5.80 -9.21
C LYS A 15 -4.06 5.46 -8.15
N TYR A 16 -3.60 4.88 -7.05
CA TYR A 16 -4.44 4.52 -5.91
C TYR A 16 -3.78 4.99 -4.61
N CYS A 17 -4.55 5.63 -3.74
CA CYS A 17 -4.12 6.01 -2.40
C CYS A 17 -4.99 5.27 -1.39
N LEU A 18 -4.35 4.55 -0.47
CA LEU A 18 -5.02 3.87 0.63
C LEU A 18 -4.63 4.54 1.93
N ALA A 19 -5.61 4.82 2.78
CA ALA A 19 -5.35 5.12 4.18
C ALA A 19 -5.61 3.84 4.99
N LEU A 20 -4.67 3.52 5.87
CA LEU A 20 -4.67 2.32 6.69
C LEU A 20 -4.63 2.73 8.16
N GLN A 21 -5.13 1.86 9.04
CA GLN A 21 -5.02 1.99 10.50
C GLN A 21 -5.51 3.35 11.00
N ASP A 22 -6.77 3.67 10.75
CA ASP A 22 -7.41 4.92 11.19
C ASP A 22 -6.62 6.19 10.79
N ASP A 23 -6.08 6.21 9.57
CA ASP A 23 -5.30 7.30 8.98
C ASP A 23 -3.89 7.51 9.52
N SER A 24 -3.38 6.59 10.34
CA SER A 24 -1.99 6.65 10.80
C SER A 24 -0.99 6.29 9.69
N VAL A 25 -1.46 5.63 8.62
CA VAL A 25 -0.62 5.23 7.47
C VAL A 25 -1.30 5.56 6.15
N PHE A 26 -0.54 6.13 5.20
CA PHE A 26 -1.00 6.30 3.82
C PHE A 26 -0.07 5.60 2.84
N ALA A 27 -0.60 4.63 2.10
CA ALA A 27 0.10 3.85 1.09
C ALA A 27 -0.36 4.24 -0.33
N ASP A 28 0.57 4.74 -1.13
CA ASP A 28 0.32 5.13 -2.51
C ASP A 28 0.85 4.07 -3.46
N PHE A 29 -0.01 3.64 -4.37
CA PHE A 29 0.32 2.70 -5.43
C PHE A 29 0.21 3.37 -6.79
N ASP A 30 1.13 3.00 -7.66
CA ASP A 30 1.03 3.23 -9.09
C ASP A 30 1.05 1.90 -9.84
N GLU A 31 0.84 1.94 -11.14
CA GLU A 31 0.70 0.77 -11.99
C GLU A 31 1.70 0.84 -13.14
N ASN A 32 2.40 -0.26 -13.36
CA ASN A 32 3.35 -0.35 -14.47
C ASN A 32 2.60 -0.64 -15.80
N PRO A 33 3.29 -0.64 -16.96
CA PRO A 33 2.66 -0.91 -18.25
C PRO A 33 2.01 -2.31 -18.38
N ASN A 34 2.40 -3.28 -17.56
CA ASN A 34 1.84 -4.63 -17.53
C ASN A 34 0.61 -4.75 -16.62
N GLY A 35 0.26 -3.67 -15.93
CA GLY A 35 -0.85 -3.62 -15.01
C GLY A 35 -0.54 -4.11 -13.59
N CYS A 36 0.73 -4.30 -13.26
CA CYS A 36 1.18 -4.66 -11.92
C CYS A 36 1.27 -3.42 -11.03
N LEU A 37 0.74 -3.52 -9.82
CA LEU A 37 0.82 -2.46 -8.84
C LEU A 37 2.18 -2.46 -8.15
N TYR A 38 2.68 -1.27 -7.82
CA TYR A 38 3.86 -1.09 -7.00
C TYR A 38 3.71 0.13 -6.10
N LEU A 39 4.30 0.06 -4.92
CA LEU A 39 4.23 1.15 -3.94
C LEU A 39 5.21 2.25 -4.33
N VAL A 40 4.71 3.46 -4.54
CA VAL A 40 5.55 4.64 -4.84
C VAL A 40 5.94 5.38 -3.56
N ARG A 41 5.09 5.29 -2.54
CA ARG A 41 5.28 5.99 -1.28
C ARG A 41 4.44 5.35 -0.18
N ILE A 42 4.97 5.35 1.03
CA ILE A 42 4.21 5.09 2.24
C ILE A 42 4.60 6.11 3.31
N SER A 43 3.61 6.66 4.02
CA SER A 43 3.87 7.55 5.15
C SER A 43 3.25 7.00 6.41
N PHE A 44 3.97 7.13 7.52
CA PHE A 44 3.57 6.66 8.84
C PHE A 44 3.59 7.82 9.83
N ASP A 45 2.57 7.91 10.67
CA ASP A 45 2.62 8.76 11.85
C ASP A 45 3.81 8.37 12.75
N GLY A 46 4.54 9.38 13.24
CA GLY A 46 5.72 9.18 14.07
C GLY A 46 7.04 8.94 13.31
N TYR A 47 7.00 8.52 12.04
CA TYR A 47 8.21 8.26 11.25
C TYR A 47 8.38 9.19 10.04
N GLY A 48 7.28 9.61 9.41
CA GLY A 48 7.31 10.44 8.22
C GLY A 48 7.12 9.64 6.92
N CYS A 49 7.71 10.11 5.83
CA CYS A 49 7.45 9.64 4.48
C CYS A 49 8.60 8.81 3.92
N CYS A 50 8.31 7.57 3.54
CA CYS A 50 9.21 6.66 2.85
C CYS A 50 8.86 6.61 1.35
N GLU A 51 9.85 6.88 0.50
CA GLU A 51 9.76 6.73 -0.96
C GLU A 51 10.78 5.66 -1.38
N PRO A 52 10.37 4.38 -1.49
CA PRO A 52 11.29 3.23 -1.57
C PRO A 52 12.09 3.10 -2.89
N GLN A 53 11.97 4.07 -3.80
CA GLN A 53 12.66 4.15 -5.10
C GLN A 53 12.78 2.78 -5.80
N ALA A 54 13.98 2.38 -6.23
CA ALA A 54 14.22 1.17 -7.04
C ALA A 54 14.26 -0.14 -6.24
N GLU A 55 14.06 -0.09 -4.91
CA GLU A 55 14.16 -1.28 -4.06
C GLU A 55 12.81 -1.99 -3.86
N ILE A 56 11.71 -1.37 -4.27
CA ILE A 56 10.38 -1.95 -4.15
C ILE A 56 10.14 -3.00 -5.25
N LYS A 57 9.61 -4.15 -4.85
CA LYS A 57 9.10 -5.15 -5.78
C LYS A 57 7.69 -4.75 -6.22
N GLU A 58 7.39 -5.00 -7.49
CA GLU A 58 6.03 -4.97 -8.00
C GLU A 58 5.23 -6.15 -7.42
N MET A 59 3.93 -5.95 -7.22
CA MET A 59 3.00 -7.05 -6.99
C MET A 59 2.92 -7.92 -8.25
N ASP A 60 2.71 -9.22 -8.09
CA ASP A 60 2.38 -10.08 -9.22
C ASP A 60 1.02 -9.66 -9.85
N VAL A 61 0.79 -10.08 -11.09
CA VAL A 61 -0.43 -9.72 -11.84
C VAL A 61 -1.70 -10.11 -11.11
N VAL A 62 -1.75 -11.31 -10.52
CA VAL A 62 -2.96 -11.83 -9.85
C VAL A 62 -3.25 -11.03 -8.58
N SER A 63 -2.23 -10.77 -7.78
CA SER A 63 -2.36 -9.93 -6.58
C SER A 63 -2.75 -8.50 -6.93
N SER A 64 -2.17 -7.94 -8.00
CA SER A 64 -2.49 -6.59 -8.49
C SER A 64 -3.95 -6.48 -8.94
N GLU A 65 -4.44 -7.44 -9.72
CA GLU A 65 -5.84 -7.49 -10.16
C GLU A 65 -6.81 -7.60 -8.98
N LYS A 66 -6.48 -8.45 -8.00
CA LYS A 66 -7.29 -8.57 -6.78
C LYS A 66 -7.35 -7.26 -6.00
N LEU A 67 -6.20 -6.62 -5.76
CA LEU A 67 -6.17 -5.36 -5.04
C LEU A 67 -6.95 -4.26 -5.77
N LYS A 68 -6.76 -4.12 -7.09
CA LYS A 68 -7.56 -3.19 -7.92
C LYS A 68 -9.06 -3.45 -7.77
N ALA A 69 -9.49 -4.71 -7.84
CA ALA A 69 -10.90 -5.07 -7.67
C ALA A 69 -11.45 -4.69 -6.28
N TYR A 70 -10.71 -4.88 -5.20
CA TYR A 70 -11.16 -4.41 -3.87
C TYR A 70 -11.27 -2.89 -3.81
N ILE A 71 -10.30 -2.16 -4.38
CA ILE A 71 -10.29 -0.70 -4.38
C ILE A 71 -11.46 -0.13 -5.18
N GLU A 72 -11.69 -0.64 -6.38
CA GLU A 72 -12.73 -0.17 -7.30
C GLU A 72 -14.14 -0.50 -6.78
N ASN A 73 -14.30 -1.63 -6.10
CA ASN A 73 -15.57 -2.02 -5.49
C ASN A 73 -15.75 -1.50 -4.04
N ASN A 74 -14.78 -0.73 -3.52
CA ASN A 74 -14.77 -0.23 -2.14
C ASN A 74 -14.97 -1.34 -1.08
N SER A 75 -14.40 -2.51 -1.34
CA SER A 75 -14.68 -3.76 -0.62
C SER A 75 -13.53 -4.11 0.35
N PHE A 76 -13.32 -3.25 1.34
CA PHE A 76 -12.17 -3.32 2.25
C PHE A 76 -12.41 -4.17 3.51
N GLN A 77 -13.64 -4.62 3.74
CA GLN A 77 -14.02 -5.41 4.92
C GLN A 77 -13.58 -6.89 4.83
N SER A 78 -13.02 -7.32 3.70
CA SER A 78 -12.51 -8.68 3.54
C SER A 78 -11.16 -8.86 4.27
N PRO A 79 -10.96 -9.93 5.05
CA PRO A 79 -9.64 -10.23 5.61
C PRO A 79 -8.58 -10.46 4.51
N GLU A 80 -9.00 -10.90 3.32
CA GLU A 80 -8.10 -11.20 2.21
C GLU A 80 -7.30 -9.99 1.72
N ILE A 81 -7.87 -8.77 1.78
CA ILE A 81 -7.11 -7.57 1.38
C ILE A 81 -6.06 -7.19 2.44
N SER A 82 -6.37 -7.38 3.72
CA SER A 82 -5.39 -7.19 4.79
C SER A 82 -4.23 -8.18 4.62
N ASP A 83 -4.53 -9.46 4.38
CA ASP A 83 -3.51 -10.48 4.17
C ASP A 83 -2.64 -10.20 2.93
N LEU A 84 -3.27 -9.75 1.84
CA LEU A 84 -2.58 -9.36 0.61
C LEU A 84 -1.61 -8.21 0.85
N LEU A 85 -2.06 -7.14 1.50
CA LEU A 85 -1.21 -5.99 1.81
C LEU A 85 -0.11 -6.34 2.81
N SER A 86 -0.42 -7.06 3.89
CA SER A 86 0.59 -7.53 4.86
C SER A 86 1.66 -8.37 4.19
N LYS A 87 1.28 -9.29 3.31
CA LYS A 87 2.24 -10.10 2.55
C LYS A 87 3.15 -9.21 1.71
N TYR A 88 2.58 -8.27 0.97
CA TYR A 88 3.34 -7.34 0.14
C TYR A 88 4.31 -6.48 0.97
N PHE A 89 3.87 -5.95 2.11
CA PHE A 89 4.73 -5.18 3.01
C PHE A 89 5.86 -6.04 3.59
N ARG A 90 5.59 -7.30 3.99
CA ARG A 90 6.64 -8.23 4.47
C ARG A 90 7.69 -8.52 3.40
N GLU A 91 7.28 -8.69 2.15
CA GLU A 91 8.20 -8.97 1.02
C GLU A 91 9.11 -7.79 0.68
N ASN A 92 8.72 -6.58 1.10
CA ASN A 92 9.37 -5.31 0.83
C ASN A 92 9.90 -4.61 2.10
N LYS A 93 9.81 -5.24 3.28
CA LYS A 93 10.06 -4.60 4.59
C LYS A 93 11.42 -3.91 4.71
N SER A 94 12.45 -4.44 4.03
CA SER A 94 13.79 -3.84 4.01
C SER A 94 13.81 -2.45 3.37
N ALA A 95 12.90 -2.18 2.42
CA ALA A 95 12.76 -0.89 1.75
C ALA A 95 11.72 0.03 2.43
N LEU A 96 10.94 -0.47 3.40
CA LEU A 96 9.76 0.20 3.94
C LEU A 96 9.85 0.55 5.44
N TRP A 97 11.05 0.55 6.01
CA TRP A 97 11.28 0.75 7.44
C TRP A 97 10.53 -0.28 8.29
N GLU A 98 11.10 -1.48 8.40
CA GLU A 98 10.50 -2.62 9.12
C GLU A 98 9.93 -2.27 10.50
N GLU A 99 10.60 -1.41 11.29
CA GLU A 99 10.09 -1.01 12.60
C GLU A 99 8.77 -0.24 12.52
N ALA A 100 8.60 0.65 11.53
CA ALA A 100 7.35 1.37 11.32
C ALA A 100 6.22 0.42 10.87
N LEU A 101 6.53 -0.58 10.04
CA LEU A 101 5.54 -1.59 9.65
C LEU A 101 5.05 -2.41 10.85
N VAL A 102 5.94 -2.75 11.80
CA VAL A 102 5.60 -3.49 13.02
C VAL A 102 4.80 -2.61 13.99
N GLU A 103 5.25 -1.37 14.23
CA GLU A 103 4.57 -0.45 15.17
C GLU A 103 3.14 -0.12 14.74
N HIS A 104 2.90 0.00 13.43
CA HIS A 104 1.57 0.24 12.86
C HIS A 104 0.79 -1.07 12.56
N GLU A 105 1.27 -2.22 13.05
CA GLU A 105 0.62 -3.54 12.92
C GLU A 105 0.31 -3.94 11.46
N LEU A 106 1.17 -3.56 10.52
CA LEU A 106 1.00 -3.90 9.10
C LEU A 106 1.62 -5.25 8.74
N ILE A 107 2.57 -5.74 9.54
CA ILE A 107 3.27 -7.01 9.31
C ILE A 107 3.40 -7.88 10.54
#